data_AF-A0AAW9BCZ2-F1
#
_entry.id   AF-A0AAW9BCZ2-F1
#
_cell.length_a   1.000
_cell.length_b   1.000
_cell.length_c   1.000
_cell.angle_alpha   90.00
_cell.angle_beta   90.00
_cell.angle_gamma   90.00
#
_symmetry.space_group_name_H-M   'P 1'
#
loop_
_entity.id
_entity.type
_entity.pdbx_description
1 polymer ?
#
loop_
_entity_poly.entity_id
_entity_poly.type
_entity_poly.pdbx_seq_one_letter_code
_entity_poly.pdbx_strand_id
1 'polypeptide(L)'
;MSYFGYGVGQCFSFGLVGSFILYFYTDILGISPIAASTIFLIARVWDAVNDPLIAGYMDTLDSRFGKFRPYMLFTPVLIVLVTVAAFYNIDADTSTKVMYAGITYILWGTLYTISDVPFWSMSSVMTDEPQERAKAATCAMLGVNAGIGATLVVFPKLSAYFADGRADQGYLPAVIVLMIAGLFFMLNGFYNTKERISTKSCEKV
;
A
#
# COMPACT_ATOMS: atom_id res chain seq x y z
N MET A 1 -18.47 -7.83 -0.49
CA MET A 1 -18.07 -7.12 0.75
C MET A 1 -16.61 -7.35 1.13
N SER A 2 -16.07 -8.57 1.12
CA SER A 2 -14.67 -8.85 1.56
C SER A 2 -13.59 -8.12 0.75
N TYR A 3 -13.79 -8.01 -0.56
CA TYR A 3 -12.91 -7.28 -1.49
C TYR A 3 -12.82 -5.78 -1.21
N PHE A 4 -13.91 -5.20 -0.70
CA PHE A 4 -13.99 -3.80 -0.30
C PHE A 4 -13.10 -3.53 0.92
N GLY A 5 -13.12 -4.43 1.92
CA GLY A 5 -12.33 -4.26 3.15
C GLY A 5 -10.81 -4.32 2.93
N TYR A 6 -10.35 -5.20 2.03
CA TYR A 6 -8.93 -5.26 1.66
C TYR A 6 -8.50 -3.99 0.90
N GLY A 7 -9.30 -3.53 -0.07
CA GLY A 7 -9.04 -2.29 -0.79
C GLY A 7 -9.00 -1.05 0.10
N VAL A 8 -9.89 -0.96 1.10
CA VAL A 8 -9.88 0.10 2.11
C VAL A 8 -8.56 0.08 2.91
N GLY A 9 -8.14 -1.09 3.38
CA GLY A 9 -6.91 -1.27 4.15
C GLY A 9 -5.64 -0.87 3.38
N GLN A 10 -5.53 -1.30 2.12
CA GLN A 10 -4.41 -0.95 1.23
C GLN A 10 -4.34 0.53 0.92
N CYS A 11 -5.51 1.14 0.75
CA CYS A 11 -5.60 2.54 0.39
C CYS A 11 -5.41 3.49 1.57
N PHE A 12 -5.42 2.98 2.81
CA PHE A 12 -4.89 3.72 3.95
C PHE A 12 -3.40 4.03 3.77
N SER A 13 -2.59 3.02 3.43
CA SER A 13 -1.15 3.21 3.18
C SER A 13 -0.90 4.11 1.99
N PHE A 14 -1.58 3.84 0.87
CA PHE A 14 -1.44 4.63 -0.36
C PHE A 14 -1.85 6.10 -0.18
N GLY A 15 -3.01 6.34 0.45
CA GLY A 15 -3.49 7.70 0.71
C GLY A 15 -2.57 8.46 1.66
N LEU A 16 -1.98 7.77 2.65
CA LEU A 16 -1.09 8.37 3.63
C LEU A 16 0.21 8.80 2.96
N VAL A 17 0.87 7.86 2.27
CA VAL A 17 2.13 8.13 1.55
C VAL A 17 1.91 9.14 0.42
N GLY A 18 0.88 8.96 -0.41
CA GLY A 18 0.62 9.84 -1.54
C GLY A 18 0.31 11.28 -1.18
N SER A 19 -0.24 11.53 0.01
CA SER A 19 -0.73 12.87 0.39
C SER A 19 0.13 13.56 1.44
N PHE A 20 0.75 12.81 2.36
CA PHE A 20 1.42 13.38 3.53
C PHE A 20 2.93 13.16 3.56
N ILE A 21 3.51 12.28 2.71
CA ILE A 21 4.95 11.98 2.81
C ILE A 21 5.83 13.15 2.38
N LEU A 22 5.38 13.96 1.41
CA LEU A 22 6.12 15.16 1.01
C LEU A 22 6.21 16.15 2.17
N TYR A 23 5.09 16.40 2.84
CA TYR A 23 5.04 17.25 4.03
C TYR A 23 5.94 16.72 5.15
N PHE A 24 5.93 15.40 5.38
CA PHE A 24 6.85 14.78 6.34
C PHE A 24 8.32 14.99 5.98
N TYR A 25 8.68 14.87 4.70
CA TYR A 25 10.06 15.08 4.23
C TYR A 25 10.49 16.55 4.33
N THR A 26 9.63 17.49 4.00
CA THR A 26 9.96 18.92 4.01
C THR A 26 9.91 19.53 5.40
N ASP A 27 8.80 19.32 6.12
CA ASP A 27 8.50 20.07 7.35
C ASP A 27 8.96 19.35 8.62
N ILE A 28 9.08 18.01 8.60
CA ILE A 28 9.50 17.24 9.78
C ILE A 28 10.96 16.80 9.67
N LEU A 29 11.37 16.19 8.56
CA LEU A 29 12.78 15.80 8.36
C LEU A 29 13.68 17.01 8.03
N GLY A 30 13.10 18.09 7.50
CA GLY A 30 13.84 19.29 7.08
C GLY A 30 14.61 19.11 5.76
N ILE A 31 14.15 18.20 4.89
CA ILE A 31 14.75 17.96 3.58
C ILE A 31 14.28 19.05 2.61
N SER A 32 15.18 19.56 1.77
CA SER A 32 14.81 20.53 0.72
C SER A 32 13.75 19.94 -0.22
N PRO A 33 12.70 20.70 -0.59
CA PRO A 33 11.68 20.26 -1.55
C PRO A 33 12.24 19.76 -2.88
N ILE A 34 13.39 20.31 -3.31
CA ILE A 34 14.09 19.90 -4.53
C ILE A 34 14.63 18.47 -4.38
N ALA A 35 15.23 18.15 -3.23
CA ALA A 35 15.74 16.81 -2.96
C ALA A 35 14.59 15.79 -2.84
N ALA A 36 13.50 16.15 -2.15
CA ALA A 36 12.31 15.30 -2.04
C ALA A 36 11.68 15.02 -3.43
N SER A 37 11.57 16.04 -4.28
CA SER A 37 11.05 15.88 -5.64
C SER A 37 11.95 14.99 -6.51
N THR A 38 13.27 15.08 -6.31
CA THR A 38 14.24 14.22 -7.01
C THR A 38 14.08 12.76 -6.60
N ILE A 39 13.86 12.49 -5.30
CA ILE A 39 13.54 11.14 -4.80
C ILE A 39 12.29 10.60 -5.51
N PHE A 40 11.22 11.40 -5.59
CA PHE A 40 9.99 10.97 -6.27
C PHE A 40 10.20 10.70 -7.76
N LEU A 41 11.04 11.50 -8.43
CA LEU A 41 11.37 11.27 -9.85
C LEU A 41 12.10 9.94 -10.02
N ILE A 42 13.12 9.67 -9.20
CA ILE A 42 13.86 8.40 -9.23
C ILE A 42 12.93 7.22 -8.96
N ALA A 43 12.06 7.35 -7.96
CA ALA A 43 11.09 6.32 -7.64
C ALA A 43 10.12 6.06 -8.80
N ARG A 44 9.66 7.09 -9.52
CA ARG A 44 8.82 6.90 -10.71
C ARG A 44 9.53 6.14 -11.83
N VAL A 45 10.81 6.40 -12.04
CA VAL A 45 11.62 5.66 -13.01
C VAL A 45 11.79 4.20 -12.56
N TRP A 46 12.00 3.97 -11.26
CA TRP A 46 12.06 2.64 -10.68
C TRP A 46 10.73 1.88 -10.85
N ASP A 47 9.61 2.49 -10.49
CA ASP A 47 8.27 1.90 -10.59
C ASP A 47 7.96 1.49 -12.04
N ALA A 48 8.33 2.34 -13.01
CA ALA A 48 8.15 2.02 -14.44
C ALA A 48 8.87 0.74 -14.90
N VAL A 49 9.96 0.35 -14.22
CA VAL A 49 10.70 -0.89 -14.49
C VAL A 49 10.20 -2.04 -13.62
N ASN A 50 9.94 -1.75 -12.34
CA ASN A 50 9.56 -2.74 -11.34
C ASN A 50 8.14 -3.30 -11.59
N ASP A 51 7.20 -2.47 -12.06
CA ASP A 51 5.81 -2.88 -12.27
C ASP A 51 5.70 -4.00 -13.33
N PRO A 52 6.30 -3.91 -14.54
CA PRO A 52 6.32 -5.03 -15.50
C PRO A 52 7.06 -6.27 -14.99
N LEU A 53 8.14 -6.10 -14.22
CA LEU A 53 8.91 -7.22 -13.67
C LEU A 53 8.08 -8.03 -12.67
N ILE A 54 7.41 -7.35 -11.74
CA ILE A 54 6.53 -8.00 -10.76
C ILE A 54 5.33 -8.62 -11.47
N ALA A 55 4.72 -7.93 -12.44
CA ALA A 55 3.61 -8.49 -13.22
C ALA A 55 4.02 -9.80 -13.93
N GLY A 56 5.15 -9.79 -14.64
CA GLY A 56 5.67 -10.99 -15.31
C GLY A 56 6.06 -12.11 -14.34
N TYR A 57 6.63 -11.77 -13.18
CA TYR A 57 6.95 -12.76 -12.15
C TYR A 57 5.68 -13.42 -11.57
N MET A 58 4.64 -12.62 -11.32
CA MET A 58 3.36 -13.10 -10.80
C MET A 58 2.64 -14.04 -11.78
N ASP A 59 2.79 -13.83 -13.09
CA ASP A 59 2.22 -14.74 -14.10
C ASP A 59 2.83 -16.15 -14.04
N THR A 60 4.13 -16.25 -13.72
CA THR A 60 4.87 -17.52 -13.67
C THR A 60 4.68 -18.33 -12.39
N LEU A 61 4.13 -17.73 -11.33
CA LEU A 61 3.96 -18.40 -10.04
C LEU A 61 2.75 -19.33 -10.07
N ASP A 62 2.98 -20.63 -9.84
CA ASP A 62 1.93 -21.62 -9.55
C ASP A 62 2.17 -22.22 -8.16
N SER A 63 1.34 -21.82 -7.19
CA SER A 63 1.43 -22.24 -5.78
C SER A 63 0.30 -23.19 -5.41
N ARG A 64 0.58 -24.21 -4.59
CA ARG A 64 -0.41 -25.19 -4.08
C ARG A 64 -1.52 -24.56 -3.23
N PHE A 65 -1.34 -23.33 -2.74
CA PHE A 65 -2.32 -22.59 -1.93
C PHE A 65 -3.10 -21.52 -2.71
N GLY A 66 -2.95 -21.50 -4.04
CA GLY A 66 -3.44 -20.44 -4.93
C GLY A 66 -2.33 -19.46 -5.32
N LYS A 67 -2.44 -18.83 -6.50
CA LYS A 67 -1.41 -17.92 -7.04
C LYS A 67 -1.23 -16.65 -6.18
N PHE A 68 -2.32 -16.10 -5.65
CA PHE A 68 -2.32 -14.76 -5.03
C PHE A 68 -2.48 -14.77 -3.51
N ARG A 69 -3.07 -15.84 -2.96
CA ARG A 69 -3.38 -15.98 -1.53
C ARG A 69 -2.20 -15.83 -0.56
N PRO A 70 -1.03 -16.45 -0.77
CA PRO A 70 0.10 -16.32 0.17
C PRO A 70 0.61 -14.87 0.26
N TYR A 71 0.66 -14.17 -0.88
CA TYR A 71 1.09 -12.77 -0.94
C TYR A 71 0.14 -11.89 -0.13
N MET A 72 -1.17 -12.01 -0.35
CA MET A 72 -2.16 -11.19 0.37
C MET A 72 -2.15 -11.34 1.91
N LEU A 73 -1.48 -12.35 2.48
CA LEU A 73 -1.27 -12.48 3.92
C LEU A 73 0.04 -11.81 4.39
N PHE A 74 1.12 -11.94 3.62
CA PHE A 74 2.46 -11.45 3.99
C PHE A 74 2.71 -9.99 3.59
N THR A 75 2.25 -9.53 2.42
CA THR A 75 2.45 -8.14 1.98
C THR A 75 1.82 -7.09 2.89
N PRO A 76 0.62 -7.27 3.48
CA PRO A 76 0.04 -6.33 4.44
C PRO A 76 0.97 -5.97 5.60
N VAL A 77 1.61 -6.99 6.20
CA VAL A 77 2.49 -6.81 7.34
C VAL A 77 3.74 -6.05 6.92
N LEU A 78 4.31 -6.39 5.76
CA LEU A 78 5.49 -5.71 5.22
C LEU A 78 5.19 -4.25 4.86
N ILE A 79 4.03 -3.98 4.23
CA ILE A 79 3.61 -2.61 3.89
C ILE A 79 3.44 -1.77 5.16
N VAL A 80 2.83 -2.31 6.21
CA VAL A 80 2.69 -1.61 7.49
C VAL A 80 4.05 -1.26 8.08
N LEU A 81 4.97 -2.23 8.14
CA LEU A 81 6.32 -2.01 8.69
C LEU A 81 7.09 -0.96 7.90
N VAL A 82 7.05 -1.02 6.57
CA VAL A 82 7.78 -0.08 5.73
C VAL A 82 7.11 1.29 5.70
N THR A 83 5.78 1.37 5.81
CA THR A 83 5.08 2.66 5.96
C THR A 83 5.45 3.33 7.28
N VAL A 84 5.49 2.58 8.38
CA VAL A 84 5.96 3.13 9.67
C VAL A 84 7.42 3.56 9.59
N ALA A 85 8.28 2.79 8.92
CA ALA A 85 9.68 3.17 8.69
C ALA A 85 9.81 4.44 7.84
N ALA A 86 8.99 4.60 6.79
CA ALA A 86 9.01 5.78 5.93
C ALA A 86 8.63 7.08 6.66
N PHE A 87 7.83 6.96 7.73
CA PHE A 87 7.43 8.07 8.61
C PHE A 87 8.24 8.11 9.93
N TYR A 88 9.34 7.38 10.01
CA TYR A 88 10.24 7.43 11.16
C TYR A 88 11.20 8.63 11.03
N ASN A 89 11.22 9.47 12.05
CA ASN A 89 12.14 10.61 12.10
C ASN A 89 13.50 10.14 12.61
N ILE A 90 14.49 10.10 11.71
CA ILE A 90 15.88 9.80 12.07
C ILE A 90 16.64 11.08 12.42
N ASP A 91 17.24 11.11 13.60
CA ASP A 91 18.11 12.20 14.02
C ASP A 91 19.52 11.98 13.45
N ALA A 92 19.73 12.42 12.21
CA ALA A 92 20.97 12.29 11.47
C ALA A 92 21.24 13.51 10.58
N ASP A 93 22.43 13.57 9.99
CA ASP A 93 22.80 14.60 9.02
C ASP A 93 21.82 14.64 7.82
N THR A 94 21.70 15.82 7.20
CA THR A 94 20.78 16.05 6.07
C THR A 94 21.03 15.06 4.93
N SER A 95 22.28 14.71 4.63
CA SER A 95 22.60 13.73 3.58
C SER A 95 22.04 12.34 3.90
N THR A 96 22.17 11.90 5.15
CA THR A 96 21.67 10.61 5.63
C THR A 96 20.14 10.57 5.62
N LYS A 97 19.48 11.68 6.01
CA LYS A 97 18.01 11.80 5.95
C LYS A 97 17.49 11.67 4.52
N VAL A 98 18.14 12.31 3.55
CA VAL A 98 17.78 12.20 2.12
C VAL A 98 17.93 10.77 1.62
N MET A 99 19.06 10.10 1.93
CA MET A 99 19.26 8.70 1.52
C MET A 99 18.23 7.77 2.17
N TYR A 100 17.95 7.96 3.46
CA TYR A 100 16.95 7.18 4.19
C TYR A 100 15.55 7.33 3.60
N ALA A 101 15.13 8.57 3.34
CA ALA A 101 13.86 8.88 2.68
C ALA A 101 13.76 8.22 1.30
N GLY A 102 14.83 8.28 0.49
CA GLY A 102 14.88 7.63 -0.82
C GLY A 102 14.74 6.11 -0.75
N ILE A 103 15.51 5.46 0.11
CA ILE A 103 15.50 3.99 0.24
C ILE A 103 14.15 3.50 0.77
N THR A 104 13.63 4.13 1.83
CA THR A 104 12.34 3.73 2.42
C THR A 104 11.17 3.97 1.46
N TYR A 105 11.19 5.05 0.68
CA TYR A 105 10.15 5.33 -0.31
C TYR A 105 10.17 4.33 -1.49
N ILE A 106 11.34 4.02 -2.03
CA ILE A 106 11.48 3.02 -3.13
C ILE A 106 11.09 1.62 -2.63
N LEU A 107 11.52 1.26 -1.42
CA LEU A 107 11.15 -0.01 -0.80
C LEU A 107 9.63 -0.10 -0.57
N TRP A 108 9.02 0.99 -0.11
CA TRP A 108 7.58 1.10 0.06
C TRP A 108 6.85 0.89 -1.26
N GLY A 109 7.25 1.60 -2.33
CA GLY A 109 6.65 1.48 -3.67
C GLY A 109 6.75 0.05 -4.19
N THR A 110 7.93 -0.58 -4.04
CA THR A 110 8.15 -1.97 -4.46
C THR A 110 7.22 -2.95 -3.76
N LEU A 111 7.11 -2.86 -2.43
CA LEU A 111 6.21 -3.74 -1.66
C LEU A 111 4.74 -3.45 -1.94
N TYR A 112 4.40 -2.19 -2.19
CA TYR A 112 3.06 -1.79 -2.58
C TYR A 112 2.68 -2.43 -3.92
N THR A 113 3.52 -2.36 -4.95
CA THR A 113 3.28 -3.03 -6.25
C THR A 113 3.10 -4.54 -6.08
N ILE A 114 3.92 -5.20 -5.26
CA ILE A 114 3.79 -6.65 -4.98
C ILE A 114 2.43 -7.00 -4.37
N SER A 115 1.80 -6.07 -3.65
CA SER A 115 0.45 -6.27 -3.08
C SER A 115 -0.66 -5.86 -4.05
N ASP A 116 -0.45 -4.78 -4.81
CA ASP A 116 -1.46 -4.19 -5.70
C ASP A 116 -1.71 -5.04 -6.93
N VAL A 117 -0.65 -5.59 -7.55
CA VAL A 117 -0.77 -6.45 -8.74
C VAL A 117 -1.68 -7.67 -8.46
N PRO A 118 -1.46 -8.48 -7.41
CA PRO A 118 -2.39 -9.54 -7.00
C PRO A 118 -3.80 -9.04 -6.70
N PHE A 119 -3.96 -7.87 -6.07
CA PHE A 119 -5.26 -7.32 -5.72
C PHE A 119 -6.08 -6.95 -6.95
N TRP A 120 -5.49 -6.42 -8.01
CA TRP A 120 -6.21 -6.17 -9.26
C TRP A 120 -6.40 -7.46 -10.06
N SER A 121 -5.40 -8.33 -10.12
CA SER A 121 -5.48 -9.60 -10.85
C SER A 121 -6.53 -10.55 -10.28
N MET A 122 -6.69 -10.63 -8.95
CA MET A 122 -7.70 -11.50 -8.33
C MET A 122 -9.13 -11.12 -8.73
N SER A 123 -9.40 -9.84 -9.02
CA SER A 123 -10.73 -9.38 -9.43
C SER A 123 -11.13 -9.92 -10.80
N SER A 124 -10.15 -10.23 -11.65
CA SER A 124 -10.34 -10.76 -13.01
C SER A 124 -10.58 -12.27 -13.05
N VAL A 125 -10.10 -13.02 -12.05
CA VAL A 125 -10.18 -14.49 -11.97
C VAL A 125 -11.26 -14.99 -11.01
N MET A 126 -12.04 -14.10 -10.38
CA MET A 126 -13.00 -14.48 -9.34
C MET A 126 -14.35 -14.97 -9.88
N THR A 127 -14.74 -14.54 -11.09
CA THR A 127 -16.00 -14.92 -11.75
C THR A 127 -15.85 -14.89 -13.29
N ASP A 128 -16.38 -15.90 -13.98
CA ASP A 128 -16.43 -15.99 -15.45
C ASP A 128 -17.50 -15.09 -16.09
N GLU A 129 -18.51 -14.67 -15.32
CA GLU A 129 -19.60 -13.79 -15.77
C GLU A 129 -19.14 -12.32 -15.85
N PRO A 130 -19.17 -11.67 -17.04
CA PRO A 130 -18.70 -10.29 -17.22
C PRO A 130 -19.39 -9.26 -16.31
N GLN A 131 -20.70 -9.45 -16.03
CA GLN A 131 -21.46 -8.55 -15.16
C GLN A 131 -21.02 -8.64 -13.69
N GLU A 132 -20.72 -9.83 -13.19
CA GLU A 132 -20.26 -10.02 -11.81
C GLU A 132 -18.83 -9.51 -11.64
N ARG A 133 -17.96 -9.71 -12.64
CA ARG A 133 -16.62 -9.14 -12.68
C ARG A 133 -16.65 -7.61 -12.61
N ALA A 134 -17.53 -6.97 -13.40
CA ALA A 134 -17.71 -5.52 -13.36
C ALA A 134 -18.19 -5.02 -11.97
N LYS A 135 -19.11 -5.75 -11.33
CA LYS A 135 -19.58 -5.43 -9.96
C LYS A 135 -18.46 -5.59 -8.93
N ALA A 136 -17.65 -6.64 -9.01
CA ALA A 136 -16.51 -6.86 -8.13
C ALA A 136 -15.45 -5.75 -8.27
N ALA A 137 -15.08 -5.39 -9.50
CA ALA A 137 -14.16 -4.29 -9.77
C ALA A 137 -14.70 -2.93 -9.28
N THR A 138 -16.00 -2.67 -9.48
CA THR A 138 -16.65 -1.46 -8.97
C THR A 138 -16.63 -1.42 -7.44
N CYS A 139 -16.90 -2.55 -6.79
CA CYS A 139 -16.83 -2.67 -5.33
C CYS A 139 -15.39 -2.45 -4.82
N ALA A 140 -14.38 -2.97 -5.52
CA ALA A 140 -12.97 -2.73 -5.23
C ALA A 140 -12.62 -1.23 -5.33
N MET A 141 -12.99 -0.57 -6.44
CA MET A 141 -12.76 0.87 -6.64
C MET A 141 -13.45 1.73 -5.58
N LEU A 142 -14.69 1.39 -5.19
CA LEU A 142 -15.37 2.08 -4.11
C LEU A 142 -14.63 1.92 -2.78
N GLY A 143 -14.07 0.74 -2.50
CA GLY A 143 -13.23 0.50 -1.33
C GLY A 143 -11.94 1.30 -1.35
N VAL A 144 -11.27 1.35 -2.51
CA VAL A 144 -10.07 2.15 -2.75
C VAL A 144 -10.34 3.63 -2.46
N ASN A 145 -11.36 4.20 -3.10
CA ASN A 145 -11.70 5.61 -2.94
C ASN A 145 -12.16 5.93 -1.51
N ALA A 146 -12.92 5.04 -0.88
CA ALA A 146 -13.31 5.19 0.52
C ALA A 146 -12.10 5.15 1.46
N GLY A 147 -11.12 4.26 1.21
CA GLY A 147 -9.88 4.19 1.97
C GLY A 147 -9.05 5.46 1.86
N ILE A 148 -8.78 5.93 0.63
CA ILE A 148 -8.04 7.19 0.41
C ILE A 148 -8.77 8.37 1.08
N GLY A 149 -10.08 8.51 0.83
CA GLY A 149 -10.89 9.59 1.41
C GLY A 149 -10.92 9.57 2.92
N ALA A 150 -11.04 8.38 3.52
CA ALA A 150 -10.97 8.21 4.97
C ALA A 150 -9.59 8.62 5.50
N THR A 151 -8.48 8.22 4.87
CA THR A 151 -7.13 8.66 5.27
C THR A 151 -7.01 10.18 5.32
N LEU A 152 -7.48 10.86 4.26
CA LEU A 152 -7.37 12.32 4.15
C LEU A 152 -8.12 13.06 5.26
N VAL A 153 -9.22 12.50 5.76
CA VAL A 153 -10.01 13.10 6.85
C VAL A 153 -9.52 12.68 8.23
N VAL A 154 -9.13 11.42 8.38
CA VAL A 154 -8.83 10.79 9.67
C VAL A 154 -7.39 11.08 10.10
N PHE A 155 -6.43 11.07 9.17
CA PHE A 155 -5.02 11.27 9.47
C PHE A 155 -4.71 12.65 10.09
N PRO A 156 -5.16 13.80 9.54
CA PRO A 156 -4.89 15.11 10.15
C PRO A 156 -5.52 15.28 11.53
N LYS A 157 -6.68 14.64 11.77
CA LYS A 157 -7.35 14.67 13.09
C LYS A 157 -6.59 13.86 14.12
N LEU A 158 -6.10 12.67 13.74
CA LEU A 158 -5.25 11.84 14.59
C LEU A 158 -3.91 12.51 14.86
N SER A 159 -3.26 13.07 13.84
CA SER A 159 -1.98 13.76 14.03
C SER A 159 -2.13 14.96 14.94
N ALA A 160 -3.20 15.76 14.80
CA ALA A 160 -3.51 16.87 15.71
C ALA A 160 -3.83 16.41 17.14
N TYR A 161 -4.52 15.28 17.31
CA TYR A 161 -4.82 14.71 18.62
C TYR A 161 -3.56 14.25 19.35
N PHE A 162 -2.64 13.59 18.64
CA PHE A 162 -1.38 13.12 19.21
C PHE A 162 -0.27 14.18 19.26
N ALA A 163 -0.47 15.34 18.60
CA ALA A 163 0.55 16.37 18.55
C ALA A 163 0.83 16.99 19.93
N ASP A 164 -0.12 17.03 20.86
CA ASP A 164 0.03 17.56 22.24
C ASP A 164 0.92 18.83 22.34
N GLY A 165 0.78 19.76 21.39
CA GLY A 165 1.55 21.02 21.28
C GLY A 165 2.84 20.97 20.42
N ARG A 166 3.24 19.81 19.90
CA ARG A 166 4.38 19.56 19.01
C ARG A 166 3.98 18.75 17.78
N ALA A 167 3.78 19.44 16.66
CA ALA A 167 3.29 18.85 15.41
C ALA A 167 4.17 17.69 14.90
N ASP A 168 5.46 17.72 15.18
CA ASP A 168 6.48 16.71 14.84
C ASP A 168 6.27 15.36 15.56
N GLN A 169 5.71 15.36 16.78
CA GLN A 169 5.54 14.14 17.57
C GLN A 169 4.23 13.40 17.30
N GLY A 170 3.23 14.07 16.70
CA GLY A 170 1.91 13.49 16.44
C GLY A 170 1.82 12.61 15.19
N TYR A 171 2.75 12.74 14.24
CA TYR A 171 2.67 12.04 12.94
C TYR A 171 2.92 10.54 13.08
N LEU A 172 4.03 10.15 13.71
CA LEU A 172 4.40 8.75 13.87
C LEU A 172 3.32 7.92 14.61
N PRO A 173 2.80 8.32 15.79
CA PRO A 173 1.72 7.58 16.44
C PRO A 173 0.42 7.57 15.62
N ALA A 174 0.09 8.65 14.90
CA ALA A 174 -1.06 8.66 13.98
C ALA A 174 -0.90 7.65 12.83
N VAL A 175 0.30 7.56 12.23
CA VAL A 175 0.63 6.56 11.22
C VAL A 175 0.48 5.16 11.79
N ILE A 176 1.04 4.88 12.97
CA ILE A 176 0.96 3.55 13.60
C ILE A 176 -0.51 3.15 13.84
N VAL A 177 -1.32 4.03 14.42
CA VAL A 177 -2.74 3.73 14.71
C VAL A 177 -3.50 3.46 13.41
N LEU A 178 -3.29 4.27 12.38
CA LEU A 178 -3.95 4.11 11.09
C LEU A 178 -3.48 2.84 10.35
N MET A 179 -2.20 2.51 10.43
CA MET A 179 -1.62 1.29 9.83
C MET A 179 -2.06 0.03 10.55
N ILE A 180 -2.16 0.04 11.88
CA ILE A 180 -2.71 -1.08 12.66
C ILE A 180 -4.19 -1.28 12.30
N ALA A 181 -4.99 -0.19 12.24
CA ALA A 181 -6.37 -0.27 11.81
C ALA A 181 -6.48 -0.82 10.37
N GLY A 182 -5.63 -0.33 9.46
CA GLY A 182 -5.55 -0.83 8.08
C GLY A 182 -5.18 -2.31 7.99
N LEU A 183 -4.24 -2.78 8.82
CA LEU A 183 -3.88 -4.19 8.92
C LEU A 183 -5.06 -5.06 9.38
N PHE A 184 -5.83 -4.59 10.36
CA PHE A 184 -7.05 -5.29 10.79
C PHE A 184 -8.08 -5.38 9.65
N PHE A 185 -8.27 -4.31 8.88
CA PHE A 185 -9.15 -4.32 7.71
C PHE A 185 -8.65 -5.27 6.61
N MET A 186 -7.34 -5.26 6.31
CA MET A 186 -6.73 -6.18 5.33
C MET A 186 -6.84 -7.64 5.76
N LEU A 187 -6.54 -7.97 7.02
CA LEU A 187 -6.62 -9.32 7.56
C LEU A 187 -8.07 -9.82 7.59
N ASN A 188 -9.02 -8.97 8.01
CA ASN A 188 -10.45 -9.32 7.97
C ASN A 188 -10.95 -9.54 6.53
N GLY A 189 -10.48 -8.71 5.60
CA GLY A 189 -10.68 -8.88 4.16
C GLY A 189 -10.14 -10.23 3.67
N PHE A 190 -8.92 -10.60 4.06
CA PHE A 190 -8.32 -11.89 3.71
C PHE A 190 -9.11 -13.09 4.23
N TYR A 191 -9.48 -13.10 5.52
CA TYR A 191 -10.27 -14.20 6.10
C TYR A 191 -11.64 -14.39 5.44
N ASN A 192 -12.24 -13.30 4.98
CA ASN A 192 -13.52 -13.31 4.27
C ASN A 192 -13.40 -13.48 2.74
N THR A 193 -12.19 -13.47 2.18
CA THR A 193 -11.96 -13.67 0.73
C THR A 193 -11.47 -15.10 0.50
N LYS A 194 -12.35 -15.95 -0.02
CA LYS A 194 -11.99 -17.30 -0.47
C LYS A 194 -11.81 -17.26 -1.98
N GLU A 195 -10.60 -17.56 -2.46
CA GLU A 195 -10.37 -17.89 -3.87
C GLU A 195 -11.27 -19.08 -4.21
N ARG A 196 -12.26 -18.88 -5.10
CA ARG A 196 -13.23 -19.93 -5.46
C ARG A 196 -12.75 -20.77 -6.65
N ILE A 197 -11.73 -20.32 -7.36
CA ILE A 197 -11.21 -21.01 -8.54
C ILE A 197 -9.76 -21.44 -8.26
N SER A 198 -9.62 -22.68 -7.81
CA SER A 198 -8.41 -23.46 -8.07
C SER A 198 -8.27 -23.49 -9.60
N THR A 199 -7.21 -22.90 -10.15
CA THR A 199 -6.89 -22.98 -11.57
C THR A 199 -6.92 -24.44 -11.98
N LYS A 200 -8.00 -24.87 -12.64
CA LYS A 200 -7.94 -26.07 -13.46
C LYS A 200 -6.86 -25.76 -14.49
N SER A 201 -5.74 -26.47 -14.37
CA SER A 201 -4.74 -26.69 -15.40
C SER A 201 -5.39 -26.54 -16.77
N CYS A 202 -5.12 -25.42 -17.47
CA CYS A 202 -5.61 -25.26 -18.82
C CYS A 202 -4.85 -26.27 -19.67
N GLU A 203 -5.61 -27.27 -20.09
CA GLU A 203 -5.26 -28.37 -20.96
C GLU A 203 -4.56 -27.84 -22.21
N LYS A 204 -3.39 -28.41 -22.51
CA LYS A 204 -2.73 -28.25 -23.80
C LYS A 204 -3.71 -28.66 -24.90
N VAL A 205 -4.03 -27.74 -25.80
CA VAL A 205 -4.58 -28.06 -27.13
C VAL A 205 -3.69 -27.41 -28.17
#